data_AF-A0A1Y1KMR1-F1
#
_entry.id   AF-A0A1Y1KMR1-F1
#
_cell.length_a   1.000
_cell.length_b   1.000
_cell.length_c   1.000
_cell.angle_alpha   90.00
_cell.angle_beta   90.00
_cell.angle_gamma   90.00
#
_symmetry.space_group_name_H-M   'P 1'
#
loop_
_entity.id
_entity.type
_entity.pdbx_description
1 polymer ?
#
loop_
_entity_poly.entity_id
_entity_poly.type
_entity_poly.pdbx_seq_one_letter_code
_entity_poly.pdbx_strand_id
1 'polypeptide(L)'
;MSQSIGKESVSPHINDIRSTVDQNALLKETLHKLDTENEALLKLYATLEKRHKQKIKKRDALKRKLYDLPKHSTTKEQGNLLTQVFSESQINVLLNKEKVYWSHDDMAMAFTLRQMANRETYLYLKKMLNVPLPSLSSVQKWAASK
;
A
#
# COMPACT_ATOMS: atom_id res chain seq x y z
N MET A 1 -90.75 -17.93 17.49
CA MET A 1 -89.90 -18.72 18.40
C MET A 1 -88.57 -18.95 17.69
N SER A 2 -87.61 -18.04 17.89
CA SER A 2 -86.31 -18.09 17.23
C SER A 2 -85.28 -18.50 18.27
N GLN A 3 -84.82 -19.74 18.18
CA GLN A 3 -83.80 -20.26 19.09
C GLN A 3 -82.44 -19.65 18.74
N SER A 4 -81.88 -18.98 19.74
CA SER A 4 -80.52 -18.47 19.78
C SER A 4 -79.53 -19.63 19.68
N ILE A 5 -78.76 -19.67 18.59
CA ILE A 5 -77.67 -20.62 18.40
C ILE A 5 -76.56 -20.21 19.37
N GLY A 6 -76.35 -21.08 20.37
CA GLY A 6 -75.35 -20.92 21.41
C GLY A 6 -73.96 -20.77 20.81
N LYS A 7 -73.27 -19.71 21.22
CA LYS A 7 -71.82 -19.58 21.05
C LYS A 7 -71.16 -20.67 21.89
N GLU A 8 -70.69 -21.73 21.26
CA GLU A 8 -69.85 -22.74 21.91
C GLU A 8 -68.59 -22.07 22.48
N SER A 9 -68.47 -22.04 23.80
CA SER A 9 -67.26 -21.63 24.49
C SER A 9 -66.20 -22.72 24.32
N VAL A 10 -65.30 -22.52 23.36
CA VAL A 10 -64.14 -23.39 23.17
C VAL A 10 -63.28 -23.35 24.46
N SER A 11 -62.99 -24.53 25.02
CA SER A 11 -62.22 -24.69 26.27
C SER A 11 -60.82 -24.07 26.14
N PRO A 12 -60.34 -23.29 27.13
CA PRO A 12 -59.07 -22.55 27.06
C PRO A 12 -57.86 -23.43 26.72
N HIS A 13 -57.88 -24.69 27.15
CA HIS A 13 -56.83 -25.67 26.86
C HIS A 13 -56.67 -25.98 25.36
N ILE A 14 -57.75 -25.92 24.57
CA ILE A 14 -57.72 -26.16 23.12
C ILE A 14 -57.09 -24.97 22.38
N ASN A 15 -57.30 -23.75 22.87
CA ASN A 15 -56.66 -22.55 22.31
C ASN A 15 -55.16 -22.53 22.58
N ASP A 16 -54.73 -22.99 23.77
CA ASP A 16 -53.32 -23.12 24.10
C ASP A 16 -52.62 -24.14 23.19
N ILE A 17 -53.25 -25.30 22.93
CA ILE A 17 -52.72 -26.32 22.02
C ILE A 17 -52.58 -25.77 20.60
N ARG A 18 -53.59 -25.05 20.08
CA ARG A 18 -53.52 -24.42 18.75
C ARG A 18 -52.40 -23.41 18.64
N SER A 19 -52.28 -22.51 19.63
CA SER A 19 -51.18 -21.54 19.72
C SER A 19 -49.82 -22.21 19.70
N THR A 20 -49.67 -23.32 20.44
CA THR A 20 -48.43 -24.10 20.49
C THR A 20 -48.11 -24.78 19.14
N VAL A 21 -49.12 -25.26 18.42
CA VAL A 21 -48.96 -25.84 17.06
C VAL A 21 -48.54 -24.77 16.06
N ASP A 22 -49.16 -23.59 16.11
CA ASP A 22 -48.82 -22.45 15.24
C ASP A 22 -47.38 -21.96 15.51
N GLN A 23 -46.97 -21.90 16.79
CA GLN A 23 -45.59 -21.61 17.17
C GLN A 23 -44.61 -22.66 16.65
N ASN A 24 -44.94 -23.95 16.73
CA ASN A 24 -44.10 -25.02 16.21
C ASN A 24 -43.99 -24.97 14.68
N ALA A 25 -45.06 -24.58 13.97
CA ALA A 25 -45.02 -24.38 12.53
C ALA A 25 -44.07 -23.21 12.16
N LEU A 26 -44.18 -22.09 12.88
CA LEU A 26 -43.30 -20.94 12.71
C LEU A 26 -41.83 -21.29 13.01
N LEU A 27 -41.57 -22.04 14.08
CA LEU A 27 -40.23 -22.50 14.45
C LEU A 27 -39.60 -23.43 13.38
N LYS A 28 -40.41 -24.29 12.75
CA LYS A 28 -39.92 -25.11 11.63
C LYS A 28 -39.56 -24.27 10.42
N GLU A 29 -40.35 -23.24 10.13
CA GLU A 29 -40.07 -22.32 9.03
C GLU A 29 -38.80 -21.50 9.30
N THR A 30 -38.60 -21.01 10.52
CA THR A 30 -37.37 -20.29 10.89
C THR A 30 -36.14 -21.19 10.85
N LEU A 31 -36.24 -22.44 11.31
CA LEU A 31 -35.16 -23.43 11.18
C LEU A 31 -34.79 -23.66 9.72
N HIS A 32 -35.77 -23.88 8.84
CA HIS A 32 -35.52 -24.05 7.41
C HIS A 32 -34.83 -22.82 6.79
N LYS A 33 -35.27 -21.60 7.15
CA LYS A 33 -34.60 -20.37 6.69
C LYS A 33 -33.15 -20.31 7.15
N LEU A 34 -32.89 -20.58 8.43
CA LEU A 34 -31.53 -20.59 8.98
C LEU A 34 -30.64 -21.66 8.33
N ASP A 35 -31.18 -22.83 8.01
CA ASP A 35 -30.45 -23.88 7.29
C ASP A 35 -30.05 -23.42 5.88
N THR A 36 -30.98 -22.79 5.15
CA THR A 36 -30.66 -22.24 3.82
C THR A 36 -29.62 -21.13 3.86
N GLU A 37 -29.66 -20.27 4.89
CA GLU A 37 -28.67 -19.21 5.09
C GLU A 37 -27.29 -19.81 5.44
N ASN A 38 -27.26 -20.83 6.30
CA ASN A 38 -26.03 -21.54 6.66
C ASN A 38 -25.38 -22.19 5.44
N GLU A 39 -26.15 -22.85 4.58
CA GLU A 39 -25.63 -23.41 3.33
C GLU A 39 -25.06 -22.34 2.40
N ALA A 40 -25.72 -21.19 2.30
CA ALA A 40 -25.24 -20.06 1.51
C ALA A 40 -23.93 -19.48 2.09
N LEU A 41 -23.83 -19.36 3.41
CA LEU A 41 -22.63 -18.90 4.11
C LEU A 41 -21.46 -19.87 3.91
N LEU A 42 -21.69 -21.17 3.98
CA LEU A 42 -20.66 -22.19 3.72
C LEU A 42 -20.10 -22.08 2.30
N LYS A 43 -20.97 -21.88 1.29
CA LYS A 43 -20.55 -21.65 -0.10
C LYS A 43 -19.74 -20.37 -0.26
N LEU A 44 -20.15 -19.29 0.42
CA LEU A 44 -19.43 -18.02 0.42
C LEU A 44 -18.03 -18.19 1.05
N TYR A 45 -17.95 -18.87 2.19
CA TYR A 45 -16.70 -19.12 2.91
C TYR A 45 -15.70 -19.88 2.03
N ALA A 46 -16.13 -20.98 1.40
CA ALA A 46 -15.28 -21.76 0.48
C ALA A 46 -14.75 -20.91 -0.69
N THR A 47 -15.59 -20.01 -1.22
CA THR A 47 -15.19 -19.08 -2.29
C THR A 47 -14.15 -18.06 -1.82
N LEU A 48 -14.33 -17.51 -0.61
CA LEU A 48 -13.40 -16.56 -0.01
C LEU A 48 -12.05 -17.21 0.32
N GLU A 49 -12.07 -18.43 0.86
CA GLU A 49 -10.87 -19.19 1.16
C GLU A 49 -10.04 -19.45 -0.11
N LYS A 50 -10.71 -19.84 -1.21
CA LYS A 50 -10.05 -20.01 -2.53
C LYS A 50 -9.42 -18.71 -3.02
N ARG A 51 -10.10 -17.57 -2.91
CA ARG A 51 -9.56 -16.25 -3.27
C ARG A 51 -8.37 -15.85 -2.41
N HIS A 52 -8.44 -16.12 -1.10
CA HIS A 52 -7.34 -15.83 -0.18
C HIS A 52 -6.08 -16.63 -0.54
N LYS A 53 -6.23 -17.93 -0.82
CA LYS A 53 -5.13 -18.80 -1.28
C LYS A 53 -4.49 -18.30 -2.58
N GLN A 54 -5.28 -17.78 -3.52
CA GLN A 54 -4.76 -17.18 -4.74
C GLN A 54 -3.96 -15.89 -4.48
N LYS A 55 -4.45 -15.02 -3.58
CA LYS A 55 -3.72 -13.80 -3.19
C LYS A 55 -2.37 -14.13 -2.53
N ILE A 56 -2.33 -15.13 -1.65
CA ILE A 56 -1.08 -15.61 -1.04
C ILE A 56 -0.09 -16.08 -2.11
N LYS A 57 -0.53 -16.95 -3.03
CA LYS A 57 0.33 -17.44 -4.13
C LYS A 57 0.90 -16.30 -4.99
N LYS A 58 0.07 -15.30 -5.33
CA LYS A 58 0.51 -14.12 -6.07
C LYS A 58 1.55 -13.33 -5.29
N ARG A 59 1.29 -13.03 -4.01
CA ARG A 59 2.22 -12.33 -3.12
C ARG A 59 3.57 -13.05 -3.06
N ASP A 60 3.57 -14.37 -2.91
CA ASP A 60 4.81 -15.14 -2.78
C ASP A 60 5.57 -15.26 -4.11
N ALA A 61 4.88 -15.23 -5.24
CA ALA A 61 5.50 -15.11 -6.57
C ALA A 61 6.12 -13.71 -6.78
N LEU A 62 5.43 -12.64 -6.38
CA LEU A 62 5.97 -11.28 -6.43
C LEU A 62 7.18 -11.09 -5.50
N LYS A 63 7.12 -11.65 -4.27
CA LYS A 63 8.27 -11.64 -3.36
C LYS A 63 9.47 -12.34 -3.98
N ARG A 64 9.29 -13.52 -4.56
CA ARG A 64 10.37 -14.23 -5.27
C ARG A 64 10.95 -13.38 -6.40
N LYS A 65 10.10 -12.84 -7.28
CA LYS A 65 10.55 -11.89 -8.32
C LYS A 65 11.30 -10.68 -7.76
N LEU A 66 10.98 -10.20 -6.57
CA LEU A 66 11.67 -9.09 -5.91
C LEU A 66 13.04 -9.51 -5.35
N TYR A 67 13.19 -10.75 -4.87
CA TYR A 67 14.47 -11.29 -4.41
C TYR A 67 15.35 -11.77 -5.57
N ASP A 68 14.73 -12.26 -6.66
CA ASP A 68 15.38 -12.76 -7.89
C ASP A 68 15.66 -11.63 -8.89
N LEU A 69 14.96 -10.49 -8.77
CA LEU A 69 15.43 -9.24 -9.34
C LEU A 69 16.87 -9.11 -8.85
N PRO A 70 17.86 -8.95 -9.75
CA PRO A 70 19.21 -8.72 -9.31
C PRO A 70 19.11 -7.57 -8.32
N LYS A 71 19.31 -7.90 -7.04
CA LYS A 71 19.74 -6.95 -6.02
C LYS A 71 20.80 -6.21 -6.79
N HIS A 72 20.56 -4.94 -7.16
CA HIS A 72 21.54 -4.18 -7.92
C HIS A 72 22.79 -4.33 -7.08
N SER A 73 23.63 -5.29 -7.45
CA SER A 73 25.02 -5.24 -7.20
C SER A 73 25.28 -3.91 -7.86
N THR A 74 25.53 -2.93 -7.03
CA THR A 74 26.55 -1.93 -7.30
C THR A 74 27.81 -2.73 -7.63
N THR A 75 27.77 -3.43 -8.77
CA THR A 75 28.86 -4.17 -9.34
C THR A 75 29.89 -3.10 -9.49
N LYS A 76 31.10 -3.34 -8.98
CA LYS A 76 32.22 -2.41 -9.04
C LYS A 76 32.37 -1.77 -10.45
N GLU A 77 31.88 -2.44 -11.48
CA GLU A 77 31.73 -1.99 -12.87
C GLU A 77 30.80 -0.77 -13.10
N GLN A 78 29.63 -0.66 -12.46
CA GLN A 78 28.77 0.55 -12.55
C GLN A 78 29.37 1.72 -11.77
N GLY A 79 30.03 1.44 -10.64
CA GLY A 79 30.83 2.43 -9.93
C GLY A 79 31.94 3.00 -10.82
N ASN A 80 32.62 2.15 -11.58
CA ASN A 80 33.75 2.53 -12.43
C ASN A 80 33.39 3.52 -13.56
N LEU A 81 32.20 3.42 -14.16
CA LEU A 81 31.78 4.37 -15.21
C LEU A 81 31.40 5.73 -14.62
N LEU A 82 30.69 5.74 -13.49
CA LEU A 82 30.31 7.00 -12.84
C LEU A 82 31.53 7.73 -12.28
N THR A 83 32.53 7.01 -11.76
CA THR A 83 33.79 7.62 -11.26
C THR A 83 34.63 8.26 -12.36
N GLN A 84 34.39 7.94 -13.63
CA GLN A 84 35.07 8.60 -14.75
C GLN A 84 34.50 10.00 -15.06
N VAL A 85 33.23 10.23 -14.72
CA VAL A 85 32.51 11.46 -15.09
C VAL A 85 32.22 12.34 -13.86
N PHE A 86 31.93 11.71 -12.72
CA PHE A 86 31.51 12.37 -11.50
C PHE A 86 32.50 12.12 -10.37
N SER A 87 32.65 13.12 -9.50
CA SER A 87 33.39 12.96 -8.25
C SER A 87 32.65 12.04 -7.28
N GLU A 88 33.36 11.52 -6.27
CA GLU A 88 32.76 10.66 -5.26
C GLU A 88 31.59 11.34 -4.52
N SER A 89 31.72 12.63 -4.19
CA SER A 89 30.64 13.42 -3.57
C SER A 89 29.43 13.53 -4.49
N GLN A 90 29.63 13.71 -5.79
CA GLN A 90 28.55 13.74 -6.77
C GLN A 90 27.85 12.39 -6.92
N ILE A 91 28.62 11.30 -6.95
CA ILE A 91 28.08 9.94 -6.95
C ILE A 91 27.25 9.70 -5.68
N ASN A 92 27.71 10.18 -4.53
CA ASN A 92 26.96 10.09 -3.28
C ASN A 92 25.61 10.81 -3.33
N VAL A 93 25.51 11.94 -4.04
CA VAL A 93 24.23 12.61 -4.32
C VAL A 93 23.34 11.75 -5.22
N LEU A 94 23.90 11.21 -6.30
CA LEU A 94 23.16 10.37 -7.25
C LEU A 94 22.63 9.08 -6.61
N LEU A 95 23.38 8.51 -5.66
CA LEU A 95 22.98 7.36 -4.85
C LEU A 95 22.02 7.71 -3.71
N ASN A 96 21.53 8.95 -3.62
CA ASN A 96 20.61 9.43 -2.59
C ASN A 96 21.08 9.16 -1.16
N LYS A 97 22.39 9.33 -0.87
CA LYS A 97 22.89 9.24 0.51
C LYS A 97 22.35 10.40 1.35
N GLU A 98 21.97 10.12 2.60
CA GLU A 98 21.35 11.09 3.52
C GLU A 98 22.23 12.32 3.78
N LYS A 99 23.55 12.11 3.84
CA LYS A 99 24.54 13.16 4.06
C LYS A 99 25.65 13.05 3.01
N VAL A 100 25.91 14.16 2.35
CA VAL A 100 26.99 14.29 1.37
C VAL A 100 27.92 15.41 1.81
N TYR A 101 29.19 15.06 2.00
CA TYR A 101 30.26 16.03 2.21
C TYR A 101 30.89 16.35 0.87
N TRP A 102 30.90 17.63 0.51
CA TRP A 102 31.51 18.11 -0.73
C TRP A 102 33.01 18.26 -0.57
N SER A 103 33.78 17.76 -1.54
CA SER A 103 35.23 17.97 -1.55
C SER A 103 35.58 19.42 -1.83
N HIS A 104 36.83 19.81 -1.55
CA HIS A 104 37.31 21.16 -1.86
C HIS A 104 37.23 21.45 -3.35
N ASP A 105 37.56 20.46 -4.19
CA ASP A 105 37.56 20.56 -5.64
C ASP A 105 36.13 20.69 -6.19
N ASP A 106 35.16 19.95 -5.63
CA ASP A 106 33.75 20.09 -6.01
C ASP A 106 33.24 21.51 -5.73
N MET A 107 33.62 22.06 -4.57
CA MET A 107 33.20 23.41 -4.17
C MET A 107 33.88 24.48 -5.03
N ALA A 108 35.16 24.30 -5.36
CA ALA A 108 35.89 25.18 -6.26
C ALA A 108 35.31 25.15 -7.68
N MET A 109 35.04 23.96 -8.24
CA MET A 109 34.39 23.80 -9.54
C MET A 109 33.00 24.44 -9.57
N ALA A 110 32.19 24.21 -8.54
CA ALA A 110 30.86 24.81 -8.43
C ALA A 110 30.92 26.34 -8.29
N PHE A 111 31.90 26.86 -7.55
CA PHE A 111 32.13 28.30 -7.45
C PHE A 111 32.52 28.87 -8.81
N THR A 112 33.50 28.27 -9.50
CA THR A 112 33.93 28.68 -10.83
C THR A 112 32.77 28.64 -11.82
N LEU A 113 32.00 27.56 -11.84
CA LEU A 113 30.82 27.44 -12.71
C LEU A 113 29.79 28.53 -12.41
N ARG A 114 29.56 28.88 -11.14
CA ARG A 114 28.66 29.99 -10.76
C ARG A 114 29.18 31.37 -11.18
N GLN A 115 30.50 31.57 -11.25
CA GLN A 115 31.07 32.86 -11.63
C GLN A 115 31.17 33.00 -13.15
N MET A 116 31.54 31.93 -13.84
CA MET A 116 31.69 31.91 -15.29
C MET A 116 30.33 31.80 -16.00
N ALA A 117 29.46 30.93 -15.51
CA ALA A 117 28.08 30.85 -15.95
C ALA A 117 27.21 31.65 -14.98
N ASN A 118 26.26 32.42 -15.49
CA ASN A 118 25.37 33.19 -14.62
C ASN A 118 24.59 32.29 -13.64
N ARG A 119 24.03 32.90 -12.57
CA ARG A 119 23.26 32.18 -11.53
C ARG A 119 22.15 31.31 -12.09
N GLU A 120 21.49 31.77 -13.15
CA GLU A 120 20.36 31.08 -13.77
C GLU A 120 20.80 29.77 -14.43
N THR A 121 21.94 29.79 -15.14
CA THR A 121 22.53 28.59 -15.75
C THR A 121 22.89 27.56 -14.69
N TYR A 122 23.50 27.99 -13.58
CA TYR A 122 23.81 27.09 -12.46
C TYR A 122 22.54 26.44 -11.88
N LEU A 123 21.48 27.23 -11.68
CA LEU A 123 20.21 26.73 -11.16
C LEU A 123 19.51 25.81 -12.15
N TYR A 124 19.59 26.11 -13.45
CA TYR A 124 19.05 25.26 -14.51
C TYR A 124 19.73 23.90 -14.53
N LEU A 125 21.07 23.87 -14.53
CA LEU A 125 21.85 22.63 -14.47
C LEU A 125 21.48 21.79 -13.23
N LYS A 126 21.40 22.42 -12.05
CA LYS A 126 21.11 21.72 -10.80
C LYS A 126 19.66 21.25 -10.67
N LYS A 127 18.68 22.07 -11.06
CA LYS A 127 17.25 21.82 -10.79
C LYS A 127 16.50 21.21 -11.96
N MET A 128 16.82 21.60 -13.19
CA MET A 128 16.12 21.13 -14.39
C MET A 128 16.83 19.93 -15.00
N LEU A 129 18.16 19.99 -15.08
CA LEU A 129 18.97 18.89 -15.61
C LEU A 129 19.48 17.91 -14.53
N ASN A 130 19.13 18.14 -13.27
CA ASN A 130 19.47 17.28 -12.13
C ASN A 130 20.98 16.96 -12.02
N VAL A 131 21.85 17.87 -12.45
CA VAL A 131 23.30 17.71 -12.30
C VAL A 131 23.66 17.77 -10.80
N PRO A 132 24.46 16.83 -10.28
CA PRO A 132 24.82 16.76 -8.86
C PRO A 132 25.78 17.91 -8.50
N LEU A 133 25.22 19.09 -8.19
CA LEU A 133 25.97 20.27 -7.81
C LEU A 133 25.63 20.69 -6.37
N PRO A 134 26.58 21.27 -5.61
CA PRO A 134 26.31 21.81 -4.28
C PRO A 134 25.27 22.94 -4.35
N SER A 135 24.64 23.21 -3.20
CA SER A 135 23.69 24.33 -3.12
C SER A 135 24.43 25.67 -3.21
N LEU A 136 23.79 26.68 -3.81
CA LEU A 136 24.40 28.02 -3.93
C LEU A 136 24.80 28.60 -2.56
N SER A 137 23.97 28.39 -1.54
CA SER A 137 24.27 28.85 -0.18
C SER A 137 25.46 28.11 0.43
N SER A 138 25.60 26.80 0.17
CA SER A 138 26.79 26.03 0.58
C SER A 138 28.05 26.59 -0.08
N VAL A 139 28.00 26.85 -1.39
CA VAL A 139 29.14 27.39 -2.15
C VAL A 139 29.53 28.79 -1.65
N GLN A 140 28.56 29.66 -1.39
CA GLN A 140 28.80 30.99 -0.84
C GLN A 140 29.40 30.95 0.56
N LYS A 141 28.86 30.11 1.45
CA LYS A 141 29.40 29.93 2.81
C LYS A 141 30.84 29.43 2.80
N TRP A 142 31.14 28.46 1.93
CA TRP A 142 32.49 27.94 1.76
C TRP A 142 33.46 29.00 1.22
N ALA A 143 33.04 29.77 0.22
CA ALA A 143 33.87 30.84 -0.36
C ALA A 143 34.14 31.98 0.64
N ALA A 144 33.19 32.27 1.53
CA ALA A 144 33.35 33.26 2.59
C ALA A 144 34.15 32.76 3.81
N SER A 145 34.32 31.44 3.93
CA SER A 145 35.11 30.79 4.99
C SER A 145 36.58 30.58 4.60
N LYS A 146 36.94 30.91 3.36
CA LYS A 146 38.30 30.92 2.84
C LYS A 146 38.83 32.33 2.85
#